data_AF-A0A350LPG3-F1
#
_entry.id   AF-A0A350LPG3-F1
#
_cell.length_a   1.000
_cell.length_b   1.000
_cell.length_c   1.000
_cell.angle_alpha   90.00
_cell.angle_beta   90.00
_cell.angle_gamma   90.00
#
_symmetry.space_group_name_H-M   'P 1'
#
loop_
_entity.id
_entity.type
_entity.pdbx_description
1 polymer ?
#
loop_
_entity_poly.entity_id
_entity_poly.type
_entity_poly.pdbx_seq_one_letter_code
_entity_poly.pdbx_strand_id
1 'polypeptide(L)'
;LGVTDPAREADMPGVTGYLLEEMVTGGVAEMLVGLRRDPVYGATLTLGVGGVTAELLADTVTLVCPVTAEDIAAALRGLRLWPLLDSWRGGPRADTVAAGAVALALQDMMESDPNIAEIEINPLILCSKGAVAADAFIREET
;
A
#
# COMPACT_ATOMS: atom_id res chain seq x y z
N LEU A 1 13.34 -16.54 3.61
CA LEU A 1 13.51 -17.53 4.71
C LEU A 1 14.07 -18.89 4.25
N GLY A 2 14.10 -19.22 2.95
CA GLY A 2 14.71 -20.49 2.49
C GLY A 2 13.95 -21.75 2.94
N VAL A 3 12.73 -21.57 3.46
CA VAL A 3 11.86 -22.65 3.92
C VAL A 3 11.37 -23.41 2.69
N THR A 4 11.75 -24.68 2.61
CA THR A 4 11.33 -25.59 1.53
C THR A 4 10.28 -26.59 1.99
N ASP A 5 10.13 -26.74 3.31
CA ASP A 5 9.16 -27.63 3.96
C ASP A 5 8.79 -27.05 5.34
N PRO A 6 7.60 -26.46 5.49
CA PRO A 6 7.19 -25.85 6.76
C PRO A 6 7.06 -26.88 7.90
N ALA A 7 6.94 -28.17 7.61
CA ALA A 7 6.89 -29.22 8.63
C ALA A 7 8.25 -29.49 9.30
N ARG A 8 9.33 -28.89 8.79
CA ARG A 8 10.71 -29.03 9.31
C ARG A 8 11.18 -27.82 10.10
N GLU A 9 10.39 -26.77 10.16
CA GLU A 9 10.69 -25.59 10.97
C GLU A 9 10.45 -25.88 12.45
N ALA A 10 11.20 -25.20 13.32
CA ALA A 10 11.05 -25.37 14.75
C ALA A 10 9.68 -24.88 15.23
N ASP A 11 9.08 -25.58 16.20
CA ASP A 11 7.84 -25.15 16.83
C ASP A 11 8.00 -23.73 17.42
N MET A 12 7.15 -22.81 16.97
CA MET A 12 7.10 -21.43 17.46
C MET A 12 5.88 -21.27 18.39
N PRO A 13 6.07 -21.03 19.70
CA PRO A 13 4.97 -20.88 20.64
C PRO A 13 4.01 -19.76 20.21
N GLY A 14 2.72 -20.08 20.12
CA GLY A 14 1.66 -19.14 19.74
C GLY A 14 1.39 -19.04 18.23
N VAL A 15 2.15 -19.73 17.39
CA VAL A 15 1.87 -19.82 15.94
C VAL A 15 0.79 -20.88 15.68
N THR A 16 -0.23 -20.54 14.89
CA THR A 16 -1.35 -21.43 14.55
C THR A 16 -1.21 -22.07 13.16
N GLY A 17 -0.29 -21.57 12.33
CA GLY A 17 -0.03 -22.09 11.00
C GLY A 17 0.90 -21.20 10.19
N TYR A 18 1.06 -21.55 8.91
CA TYR A 18 1.85 -20.79 7.94
C TYR A 18 0.93 -20.22 6.86
N LEU A 19 1.20 -18.97 6.47
CA LEU A 19 0.62 -18.37 5.28
C LEU A 19 1.59 -18.62 4.10
N LEU A 20 1.11 -19.33 3.07
CA LEU A 20 1.87 -19.56 1.84
C LEU A 20 1.35 -18.62 0.77
N GLU A 21 2.24 -17.79 0.24
CA GLU A 21 1.92 -16.76 -0.74
C GLU A 21 2.76 -16.93 -2.00
N GLU A 22 2.20 -16.47 -3.12
CA GLU A 22 2.96 -16.34 -4.35
C GLU A 22 3.99 -15.22 -4.22
N MET A 23 5.24 -15.49 -4.64
CA MET A 23 6.26 -14.45 -4.73
C MET A 23 5.96 -13.55 -5.93
N VAL A 24 5.66 -12.28 -5.67
CA VAL A 24 5.46 -11.28 -6.72
C VAL A 24 6.73 -11.13 -7.56
N THR A 25 6.60 -11.31 -8.87
CA THR A 25 7.68 -11.10 -9.83
C THR A 25 7.40 -9.89 -10.72
N GLY A 26 8.43 -9.16 -11.11
CA GLY A 26 8.26 -7.99 -12.00
C GLY A 26 7.65 -6.76 -11.33
N GLY A 27 7.80 -6.61 -10.01
CA GLY A 27 7.51 -5.35 -9.32
C GLY A 27 8.38 -4.21 -9.86
N VAL A 28 7.75 -3.07 -10.13
CA VAL A 28 8.39 -1.83 -10.63
C VAL A 28 8.74 -0.91 -9.47
N ALA A 29 7.81 -0.75 -8.53
CA ALA A 29 7.97 0.08 -7.34
C ALA A 29 7.09 -0.46 -6.21
N GLU A 30 7.45 -0.13 -4.98
CA GLU A 30 6.61 -0.34 -3.81
C GLU A 30 5.93 0.98 -3.44
N MET A 31 4.77 0.89 -2.80
CA MET A 31 4.00 2.03 -2.34
C MET A 31 3.37 1.76 -0.98
N LEU A 32 3.16 2.83 -0.23
CA LEU A 32 2.27 2.85 0.94
C LEU A 32 0.94 3.46 0.50
N VAL A 33 -0.16 2.77 0.83
CA VAL A 33 -1.53 3.28 0.69
C VAL A 33 -2.26 3.02 1.98
N GLY A 34 -2.59 4.07 2.72
CA GLY A 34 -3.22 3.94 4.04
C GLY A 34 -4.37 4.91 4.23
N LEU A 35 -5.45 4.46 4.86
CA LEU A 35 -6.52 5.31 5.37
C LEU A 35 -6.57 5.21 6.87
N ARG A 36 -6.85 6.35 7.51
CA ARG A 36 -7.10 6.42 8.95
C ARG A 36 -8.19 7.43 9.27
N ARG A 37 -8.93 7.20 10.34
CA ARG A 37 -9.84 8.20 10.92
C ARG A 37 -9.02 9.13 11.82
N ASP A 38 -8.93 10.38 11.42
CA ASP A 38 -8.42 11.47 12.23
C ASP A 38 -9.57 12.11 13.04
N PRO A 39 -9.37 12.40 14.34
CA PRO A 39 -10.41 12.99 15.19
C PRO A 39 -10.89 14.38 14.75
N VAL A 40 -10.09 15.12 13.98
CA VAL A 40 -10.37 16.49 13.54
C VAL A 40 -10.88 16.49 12.09
N TYR A 41 -10.21 15.76 11.21
CA TYR A 41 -10.47 15.82 9.76
C TYR A 41 -11.39 14.71 9.23
N GLY A 42 -11.72 13.70 10.04
CA GLY A 42 -12.41 12.51 9.57
C GLY A 42 -11.44 11.56 8.85
N ALA A 43 -11.91 10.83 7.83
CA ALA A 43 -11.06 9.90 7.10
C ALA A 43 -9.98 10.65 6.28
N THR A 44 -8.74 10.20 6.37
CA THR A 44 -7.61 10.73 5.58
C THR A 44 -6.90 9.60 4.85
N LEU A 45 -6.59 9.81 3.57
CA LEU A 45 -5.81 8.91 2.73
C LEU A 45 -4.35 9.39 2.67
N THR A 46 -3.41 8.51 2.98
CA THR A 46 -1.97 8.71 2.81
C THR A 46 -1.45 7.84 1.66
N LEU A 47 -0.70 8.47 0.76
CA LEU A 47 -0.03 7.82 -0.36
C LEU A 47 1.47 8.12 -0.29
N GLY A 48 2.31 7.13 -0.52
CA GLY A 48 3.75 7.32 -0.59
C GLY A 48 4.45 6.29 -1.44
N VAL A 49 5.63 6.63 -1.95
CA VAL A 49 6.53 5.62 -2.52
C VAL A 49 7.13 4.81 -1.37
N GLY A 50 7.30 3.50 -1.54
CA GLY A 50 7.87 2.59 -0.55
C GLY A 50 9.37 2.40 -0.70
N GLY A 51 9.95 1.64 0.24
CA GLY A 51 11.37 1.31 0.29
C GLY A 51 12.22 2.32 1.06
N VAL A 52 13.44 1.89 1.43
CA VAL A 52 14.33 2.58 2.38
C VAL A 52 14.61 4.06 2.01
N THR A 53 14.74 4.35 0.71
CA THR A 53 15.00 5.74 0.28
C THR A 53 13.77 6.63 0.48
N ALA A 54 12.57 6.09 0.29
CA ALA A 54 11.34 6.85 0.47
C ALA A 54 11.06 7.13 1.95
N GLU A 55 11.36 6.18 2.85
CA GLU A 55 11.33 6.38 4.30
C GLU A 55 12.26 7.52 4.73
N LEU A 56 13.50 7.54 4.23
CA LEU A 56 14.47 8.59 4.54
C LEU A 56 14.00 9.98 4.08
N LEU A 57 13.29 10.04 2.96
CA LEU A 57 12.80 11.28 2.38
C LEU A 57 11.42 11.71 2.90
N ALA A 58 10.75 10.85 3.67
CA ALA A 58 9.35 10.98 4.08
C ALA A 58 8.45 11.39 2.89
N ASP A 59 8.61 10.71 1.76
CA ASP A 59 7.95 11.08 0.51
C ASP A 59 6.50 10.57 0.44
N THR A 60 5.66 11.22 1.23
CA THR A 60 4.24 10.92 1.38
C THR A 60 3.37 12.16 1.19
N VAL A 61 2.14 11.96 0.74
CA VAL A 61 1.10 12.99 0.67
C VAL A 61 -0.16 12.47 1.34
N THR A 62 -0.83 13.34 2.11
CA THR A 62 -2.10 13.03 2.78
C THR A 62 -3.22 13.90 2.23
N LEU A 63 -4.35 13.27 1.93
CA LEU A 63 -5.59 13.88 1.46
C LEU A 63 -6.70 13.64 2.47
N VAL A 64 -7.63 14.58 2.59
CA VAL A 64 -8.86 14.39 3.38
C VAL A 64 -9.90 13.76 2.48
N CYS A 65 -10.51 12.66 2.92
CA CYS A 65 -11.54 11.94 2.19
C CYS A 65 -12.91 12.64 2.30
N PRO A 66 -13.81 12.44 1.32
CA PRO A 66 -13.64 11.58 0.13
C PRO A 66 -12.75 12.21 -0.94
N VAL A 67 -11.99 11.38 -1.65
CA VAL A 67 -11.16 11.77 -2.80
C VAL A 67 -11.64 11.12 -4.09
N THR A 68 -11.28 11.73 -5.23
CA THR A 68 -11.52 11.19 -6.57
C THR A 68 -10.27 10.50 -7.13
N ALA A 69 -10.44 9.74 -8.22
CA ALA A 69 -9.31 9.17 -8.97
C ALA A 69 -8.36 10.28 -9.47
N GLU A 70 -8.92 11.43 -9.87
CA GLU A 70 -8.17 12.59 -10.31
C GLU A 70 -7.34 13.21 -9.18
N ASP A 71 -7.91 13.32 -7.98
CA ASP A 71 -7.19 13.82 -6.79
C ASP A 71 -6.00 12.91 -6.46
N ILE A 72 -6.21 11.59 -6.46
CA ILE A 72 -5.15 10.61 -6.24
C ILE A 72 -4.07 10.72 -7.31
N ALA A 73 -4.45 10.78 -8.59
CA ALA A 73 -3.50 10.89 -9.69
C ALA A 73 -2.71 12.21 -9.64
N ALA A 74 -3.31 13.31 -9.18
CA ALA A 74 -2.62 14.57 -8.95
C ALA A 74 -1.64 14.47 -7.77
N ALA A 75 -2.07 13.87 -6.66
CA ALA A 75 -1.26 13.68 -5.47
C ALA A 75 -0.02 12.81 -5.75
N LEU A 76 -0.17 11.69 -6.47
CA LEU A 76 0.96 10.83 -6.86
C LEU A 76 1.99 11.58 -7.70
N ARG A 77 1.56 12.42 -8.66
CA ARG A 77 2.46 13.24 -9.47
C ARG A 77 3.21 14.31 -8.66
N GLY A 78 2.70 14.66 -7.48
CA GLY A 78 3.33 15.59 -6.56
C GLY A 78 4.43 14.97 -5.70
N LEU A 79 4.54 13.64 -5.65
CA LEU A 79 5.58 12.95 -4.88
C LEU A 79 6.97 13.25 -5.45
N ARG A 80 7.95 13.43 -4.57
CA ARG A 80 9.34 13.72 -4.96
C ARG A 80 9.95 12.56 -5.73
N LEU A 81 9.55 11.34 -5.40
CA LEU A 81 9.95 10.09 -6.03
C LEU A 81 9.00 9.65 -7.16
N TRP A 82 8.06 10.51 -7.61
CA TRP A 82 7.25 10.26 -8.81
C TRP A 82 8.03 9.72 -10.01
N PRO A 83 9.27 10.17 -10.32
CA PRO A 83 10.04 9.62 -11.43
C PRO A 83 10.28 8.10 -11.35
N LEU A 84 10.27 7.50 -10.16
CA LEU A 84 10.35 6.04 -9.98
C LEU A 84 9.09 5.33 -10.48
N LEU A 85 7.93 5.98 -10.37
CA LEU A 85 6.65 5.46 -10.86
C LEU A 85 6.49 5.71 -12.38
N ASP A 86 7.05 6.81 -12.89
CA ASP A 86 6.86 7.29 -14.28
C ASP A 86 8.04 6.97 -15.23
N SER A 87 8.71 5.84 -15.02
CA SER A 87 9.89 5.36 -15.79
C SER A 87 11.16 6.19 -15.55
N TRP A 88 11.94 5.79 -14.56
CA TRP A 88 13.29 6.32 -14.30
C TRP A 88 14.36 5.61 -15.13
N ARG A 89 15.24 6.39 -15.79
CA ARG A 89 16.38 5.88 -16.61
C ARG A 89 16.00 4.81 -17.66
N GLY A 90 14.81 4.92 -18.24
CA GLY A 90 14.32 3.97 -19.24
C GLY A 90 13.80 2.64 -18.66
N GLY A 91 13.60 2.57 -17.34
CA GLY A 91 12.93 1.45 -16.68
C GLY A 91 11.43 1.38 -17.00
N PRO A 92 10.75 0.31 -16.57
CA PRO A 92 9.31 0.17 -16.75
C PRO A 92 8.52 1.26 -16.01
N ARG A 93 7.34 1.59 -16.51
CA ARG A 93 6.36 2.44 -15.81
C ARG A 93 5.52 1.56 -14.87
N ALA A 94 5.23 2.07 -13.69
CA ALA A 94 4.30 1.44 -12.75
C ALA A 94 2.85 1.74 -13.15
N ASP A 95 1.95 0.77 -12.93
CA ASP A 95 0.52 0.97 -13.14
C ASP A 95 -0.09 1.78 -11.98
N THR A 96 0.08 3.10 -12.04
CA THR A 96 -0.43 4.03 -11.02
C THR A 96 -1.96 4.16 -11.03
N VAL A 97 -2.62 3.74 -12.10
CA VAL A 97 -4.08 3.65 -12.15
C VAL A 97 -4.57 2.53 -11.23
N ALA A 98 -3.87 1.38 -11.22
CA ALA A 98 -4.16 0.30 -10.27
C ALA A 98 -3.97 0.75 -8.82
N ALA A 99 -2.94 1.54 -8.51
CA ALA A 99 -2.75 2.13 -7.19
C ALA A 99 -3.95 3.02 -6.76
N GLY A 100 -4.43 3.86 -7.69
CA GLY A 100 -5.61 4.70 -7.44
C GLY A 100 -6.88 3.88 -7.23
N ALA A 101 -7.08 2.81 -7.99
CA ALA A 101 -8.21 1.90 -7.80
C ALA A 101 -8.19 1.21 -6.43
N VAL A 102 -7.00 0.79 -5.96
CA VAL A 102 -6.81 0.24 -4.60
C VAL A 102 -7.18 1.29 -3.55
N ALA A 103 -6.65 2.51 -3.66
CA ALA A 103 -6.94 3.59 -2.71
C ALA A 103 -8.43 3.91 -2.61
N LEU A 104 -9.14 3.97 -3.74
CA LEU A 104 -10.59 4.17 -3.76
C LEU A 104 -11.34 2.98 -3.15
N ALA A 105 -10.92 1.74 -3.41
CA ALA A 105 -11.53 0.57 -2.80
C ALA A 105 -11.36 0.56 -1.27
N LEU A 106 -10.21 1.00 -0.75
CA LEU A 106 -10.00 1.13 0.69
C LEU A 106 -10.83 2.28 1.30
N GLN A 107 -11.01 3.38 0.57
CA GLN A 107 -11.94 4.45 0.94
C GLN A 107 -13.36 3.93 1.06
N ASP A 108 -13.87 3.24 0.04
CA ASP A 108 -15.22 2.67 0.04
C ASP A 108 -15.39 1.67 1.20
N MET A 109 -14.37 0.86 1.48
CA MET A 109 -14.37 -0.07 2.62
C MET A 109 -14.47 0.67 3.96
N MET A 110 -13.62 1.68 4.20
CA MET A 110 -13.64 2.47 5.43
C MET A 110 -14.95 3.27 5.58
N GLU A 111 -15.52 3.79 4.48
CA GLU A 111 -16.82 4.47 4.52
C GLU A 111 -17.95 3.52 4.86
N SER A 112 -17.90 2.28 4.37
CA SER A 112 -18.93 1.25 4.60
C SER A 112 -18.90 0.65 6.01
N ASP A 113 -17.73 0.65 6.67
CA ASP A 113 -17.56 0.12 8.02
C ASP A 113 -17.05 1.20 9.00
N PRO A 114 -17.91 1.72 9.89
CA PRO A 114 -17.51 2.73 10.86
C PRO A 114 -16.56 2.22 11.94
N ASN A 115 -16.45 0.90 12.14
CA ASN A 115 -15.55 0.33 13.15
C ASN A 115 -14.10 0.34 12.68
N ILE A 116 -13.87 0.40 11.37
CA ILE A 116 -12.51 0.51 10.84
C ILE A 116 -11.94 1.88 11.20
N ALA A 117 -10.90 1.87 12.02
CA ALA A 117 -10.16 3.05 12.42
C ALA A 117 -8.98 3.34 11.48
N GLU A 118 -8.40 2.29 10.89
CA GLU A 118 -7.21 2.35 10.04
C GLU A 118 -7.12 1.12 9.13
N ILE A 119 -6.79 1.34 7.85
CA ILE A 119 -6.45 0.29 6.88
C ILE A 119 -5.19 0.74 6.15
N GLU A 120 -4.16 -0.08 6.12
CA GLU A 120 -2.92 0.22 5.40
C GLU A 120 -2.49 -0.99 4.56
N ILE A 121 -2.02 -0.71 3.33
CA ILE A 121 -1.28 -1.66 2.51
C ILE A 121 0.14 -1.13 2.39
N ASN A 122 1.09 -1.90 2.91
CA ASN A 122 2.50 -1.54 2.93
C ASN A 122 3.41 -2.79 3.01
N PRO A 123 3.98 -3.27 1.89
CA PRO A 123 3.99 -2.61 0.58
C PRO A 123 2.81 -3.03 -0.32
N LEU A 124 2.28 -2.04 -1.04
CA LEU A 124 1.59 -2.24 -2.32
C LEU A 124 2.65 -2.31 -3.42
N ILE A 125 2.87 -3.49 -3.99
CA ILE A 125 3.82 -3.69 -5.08
C ILE A 125 3.13 -3.32 -6.39
N LEU A 126 3.60 -2.28 -7.05
CA LEU A 126 3.13 -1.89 -8.38
C LEU A 126 3.89 -2.66 -9.45
N CYS A 127 3.16 -3.27 -10.38
CA CYS A 127 3.71 -3.90 -11.57
C CYS A 127 3.55 -2.98 -12.78
N SER A 128 4.06 -3.39 -13.94
CA SER A 128 3.80 -2.69 -15.21
C SER A 128 2.33 -2.75 -15.64
N LYS A 129 1.58 -3.72 -15.09
CA LYS A 129 0.15 -3.89 -15.24
C LYS A 129 -0.41 -4.43 -13.92
N GLY A 130 -1.24 -3.65 -13.25
CA GLY A 130 -1.81 -3.99 -11.94
C GLY A 130 -0.88 -3.71 -10.76
N ALA A 131 -1.38 -4.07 -9.58
CA ALA A 131 -0.70 -3.95 -8.29
C ALA A 131 -1.07 -5.14 -7.39
N VAL A 132 -0.19 -5.48 -6.46
CA VAL A 132 -0.38 -6.57 -5.49
C VAL A 132 -0.15 -6.03 -4.08
N ALA A 133 -1.14 -6.20 -3.20
CA ALA A 133 -0.97 -5.94 -1.77
C ALA A 133 -0.17 -7.10 -1.17
N ALA A 134 1.10 -6.86 -0.85
CA ALA A 134 1.98 -7.90 -0.30
C ALA A 134 1.88 -7.99 1.22
N ASP A 135 1.44 -6.91 1.87
CA ASP A 135 1.08 -6.90 3.29
C ASP A 135 -0.06 -5.91 3.52
N ALA A 136 -0.90 -6.19 4.49
CA ALA A 136 -2.04 -5.37 4.83
C ALA A 136 -2.31 -5.41 6.34
N PHE A 137 -2.61 -4.23 6.88
CA PHE A 137 -2.94 -4.02 8.28
C PHE A 137 -4.32 -3.36 8.39
N ILE A 138 -5.17 -3.87 9.27
CA ILE A 138 -6.46 -3.29 9.61
C ILE A 138 -6.54 -3.16 11.12
N ARG A 139 -6.98 -1.99 11.60
CA ARG A 139 -7.30 -1.76 13.00
C ARG A 139 -8.73 -1.27 13.12
N GLU A 140 -9.48 -1.93 13.97
CA GLU A 140 -10.84 -1.55 14.35
C GLU A 140 -10.82 -0.76 15.66
N GLU A 141 -11.78 0.15 15.86
CA GLU A 141 -12.08 0.70 17.19
C GLU A 141 -12.78 -0.38 18.02
N THR A 142 -12.31 -0.54 19.27
CA THR A 142 -12.92 -1.45 20.26
C THR A 142 -13.96 -0.72 21.09
#